data_AF-I6AYR0-F1
#
_entry.id   AF-I6AYR0-F1
#
_cell.length_a   1.000
_cell.length_b   1.000
_cell.length_c   1.000
_cell.angle_alpha   90.00
_cell.angle_beta   90.00
_cell.angle_gamma   90.00
#
_symmetry.space_group_name_H-M   'P 1'
#
loop_
_entity.id
_entity.type
_entity.pdbx_description
1 polymer ?
#
loop_
_entity_poly.entity_id
_entity_poly.type
_entity_poly.pdbx_seq_one_letter_code
_entity_poly.pdbx_strand_id
1 'polypeptide(L)'
;MIVATMSLPGLTLFSSLFHSIATAAVAFPAPSVYPYPPSPLAASGTLAFLEGIGSMELLLIFVLGLVLFGGKGLPNVARGLGRAMREFKKATSGVEEEIKRAMEEPPPRPRRRKPVNGTAASRAASRSLPAPAAPSAPAVSDPVSSVPVTPDDDYPPTANPAPPPASPPPPPASRSPGTPPDTLPL
;
A
#
# COMPACT_ATOMS: atom_id res chain seq x y z
N MET A 1 -3.06 -7.15 50.89
CA MET A 1 -1.97 -6.16 51.05
C MET A 1 -0.68 -6.96 50.96
N ILE A 2 0.16 -6.91 49.93
CA ILE A 2 0.68 -5.78 49.18
C ILE A 2 1.09 -6.32 47.80
N VAL A 3 0.67 -5.64 46.74
CA VAL A 3 1.11 -5.89 45.36
C VAL A 3 2.61 -5.64 45.29
N ALA A 4 3.37 -6.69 44.99
CA ALA A 4 4.80 -6.63 44.75
C ALA A 4 5.07 -5.78 43.51
N THR A 5 5.63 -4.60 43.75
CA THR A 5 6.14 -3.68 42.74
C THR A 5 7.40 -4.26 42.10
N MET A 6 7.25 -5.14 41.10
CA MET A 6 8.36 -5.49 40.20
C MET A 6 8.62 -4.32 39.26
N SER A 7 9.37 -3.36 39.79
CA SER A 7 10.01 -2.27 39.06
C SER A 7 10.97 -2.87 38.03
N LEU A 8 10.56 -2.92 36.77
CA LEU A 8 11.42 -3.25 35.63
C LEU A 8 12.30 -2.01 35.33
N PRO A 9 13.62 -2.03 35.65
CA PRO A 9 14.52 -0.88 35.44
C PRO A 9 14.76 -0.54 33.96
N GLY A 10 14.16 -1.28 33.02
CA GLY A 10 14.24 -1.02 31.58
C GLY A 10 13.27 0.04 31.07
N LEU A 11 12.14 0.28 31.75
CA LEU A 11 11.15 1.26 31.29
C LEU A 11 11.44 2.71 31.74
N THR A 12 12.20 2.89 32.82
CA THR A 12 12.53 4.23 33.34
C THR A 12 13.56 4.95 32.47
N LEU A 13 14.53 4.24 31.89
CA LEU A 13 15.49 4.78 30.92
C LEU A 13 14.81 5.29 29.64
N PHE A 14 13.73 4.64 29.20
CA PHE A 14 12.95 5.08 28.03
C PHE A 14 12.10 6.32 28.33
N SER A 15 11.55 6.43 29.55
CA SER A 15 10.77 7.62 29.98
C SER A 15 11.63 8.88 30.12
N SER A 16 12.87 8.76 30.62
CA SER A 16 13.77 9.93 30.78
C SER A 16 14.30 10.45 29.45
N LEU A 17 14.51 9.58 28.45
CA LEU A 17 14.92 9.99 27.11
C LEU A 17 13.79 10.72 26.37
N PHE A 18 12.54 10.31 26.59
CA PHE A 18 11.36 10.94 25.96
C PHE A 18 10.99 12.29 26.58
N HIS A 19 11.24 12.50 27.89
CA HIS A 19 11.06 13.81 28.54
C HIS A 19 12.13 14.85 28.18
N SER A 20 13.30 14.41 27.70
CA SER A 20 14.41 15.33 27.40
C SER A 20 14.20 16.16 26.12
N ILE A 21 13.37 15.70 25.18
CA ILE A 21 13.10 16.47 23.95
C ILE A 21 12.07 17.60 24.22
N ALA A 22 11.29 17.51 25.31
CA ALA A 22 10.31 18.54 25.69
C ALA A 22 10.89 19.66 26.57
N THR A 23 12.12 19.51 27.11
CA THR A 23 12.73 20.46 28.07
C THR A 23 13.98 21.13 27.50
N ALA A 24 13.88 21.67 26.28
CA ALA A 24 14.91 22.55 25.70
C ALA A 24 14.35 23.95 25.40
N ALA A 25 13.39 24.42 26.20
CA ALA A 25 12.69 25.69 26.00
C ALA A 25 12.60 26.58 27.25
N VAL A 26 13.53 26.46 28.20
CA VAL A 26 13.61 27.40 29.33
C VAL A 26 15.06 27.75 29.63
N ALA A 27 15.33 29.06 29.69
CA ALA A 27 16.55 29.73 30.13
C ALA A 27 17.62 30.03 29.05
N PHE A 28 17.31 30.99 28.17
CA PHE A 28 18.32 31.86 27.57
C PHE A 28 18.22 33.25 28.24
N PRO A 29 19.21 33.69 29.05
CA PRO A 29 19.23 35.06 29.59
C PRO A 29 19.51 36.06 28.46
N ALA A 30 18.68 37.10 28.36
CA ALA A 30 18.75 38.10 27.30
C ALA A 30 20.03 38.96 27.36
N PRO A 31 20.83 39.07 26.28
CA PRO A 31 21.68 40.22 26.07
C PRO A 31 20.83 41.37 25.52
N SER A 32 20.91 42.53 26.18
CA SER A 32 20.09 43.73 25.98
C SER A 32 20.32 44.51 24.67
N VAL A 33 20.76 43.84 23.60
CA VAL A 33 20.96 44.47 22.29
C VAL A 33 20.62 43.48 21.17
N TYR A 34 19.39 43.54 20.66
CA TYR A 34 19.04 43.03 19.34
C TYR A 34 17.94 43.91 18.72
N PRO A 35 18.25 44.73 17.71
CA PRO A 35 17.25 45.27 16.80
C PRO A 35 17.08 44.28 15.64
N TYR A 36 15.96 43.57 15.54
CA TYR A 36 15.49 43.02 14.26
C TYR A 36 13.94 43.03 14.22
N PRO A 37 13.34 43.19 13.03
CA PRO A 37 11.97 43.59 12.71
C PRO A 37 10.91 42.47 12.91
N PRO A 38 9.61 42.79 12.77
CA PRO A 38 8.51 41.88 13.11
C PRO A 38 8.44 40.58 12.29
N SER A 39 7.98 39.57 13.01
CA SER A 39 7.78 38.14 12.73
C SER A 39 6.92 37.77 11.51
N PRO A 40 7.23 36.67 10.80
CA PRO A 40 6.19 35.76 10.36
C PRO A 40 5.96 34.74 11.48
N LEU A 41 4.77 34.78 12.09
CA LEU A 41 4.00 33.60 12.51
C LEU A 41 4.87 32.52 13.19
N ALA A 42 4.83 32.33 14.51
CA ALA A 42 3.87 31.41 15.14
C ALA A 42 3.55 30.11 14.33
N ALA A 43 4.49 29.61 13.54
CA ALA A 43 4.48 28.33 12.84
C ALA A 43 5.14 27.23 13.71
N SER A 44 5.37 27.54 14.99
CA SER A 44 5.94 26.65 16.01
C SER A 44 4.88 25.69 16.55
N GLY A 45 4.48 24.71 15.74
CA GLY A 45 3.72 23.57 16.22
C GLY A 45 3.32 22.63 15.09
N THR A 46 2.75 23.18 14.02
CA THR A 46 2.21 22.38 12.91
C THR A 46 3.24 22.06 11.83
N LEU A 47 4.22 22.93 11.60
CA LEU A 47 5.32 22.68 10.64
C LEU A 47 6.49 21.89 11.24
N ALA A 48 6.69 21.97 12.57
CA ALA A 48 7.62 21.08 13.27
C ALA A 48 7.22 19.60 13.13
N PHE A 49 5.92 19.32 12.98
CA PHE A 49 5.42 17.98 12.68
C PHE A 49 5.84 17.48 11.30
N LEU A 50 6.15 18.36 10.34
CA LEU A 50 6.58 17.96 8.99
C LEU A 50 8.11 17.89 8.85
N GLU A 51 8.86 18.77 9.52
CA GLU A 51 10.33 18.69 9.58
C GLU A 51 10.83 17.58 10.53
N GLY A 52 9.97 17.12 11.44
CA GLY A 52 10.31 16.15 12.48
C GLY A 52 9.41 14.92 12.50
N ILE A 53 8.99 14.38 11.34
CA ILE A 53 8.51 12.98 11.32
C ILE A 53 9.72 12.10 11.64
N GLY A 54 9.99 11.96 12.93
CA GLY A 54 11.01 11.10 13.46
C GLY A 54 10.60 9.64 13.36
N SER A 55 11.58 8.78 13.60
CA SER A 55 11.33 7.34 13.76
C SER A 55 10.30 7.06 14.87
N MET A 56 10.16 7.94 15.85
CA MET A 56 9.20 7.82 16.95
C MET A 56 7.76 8.11 16.53
N GLU A 57 7.51 9.14 15.73
CA GLU A 57 6.20 9.44 15.17
C GLU A 57 5.75 8.30 14.23
N LEU A 58 6.66 7.80 13.40
CA LEU A 58 6.39 6.64 12.55
C LEU A 58 6.05 5.39 13.38
N LEU A 59 6.79 5.15 14.47
CA LEU A 59 6.52 4.04 15.40
C LEU A 59 5.16 4.19 16.07
N LEU A 60 4.78 5.40 16.49
CA LEU A 60 3.48 5.67 17.12
C LEU A 60 2.32 5.41 16.16
N ILE A 61 2.42 5.88 14.92
CA ILE A 61 1.43 5.62 13.86
C ILE A 61 1.39 4.13 13.54
N PHE A 62 2.53 3.46 13.50
CA PHE A 62 2.62 2.02 13.29
C PHE A 62 1.91 1.24 14.40
N VAL A 63 2.14 1.59 15.66
CA VAL A 63 1.45 1.01 16.82
C VAL A 63 -0.06 1.27 16.76
N LEU A 64 -0.49 2.49 16.42
CA LEU A 64 -1.91 2.80 16.27
C LEU A 64 -2.56 1.98 15.15
N GLY A 65 -1.87 1.85 14.01
CA GLY A 65 -2.29 0.98 12.92
C GLY A 65 -2.34 -0.49 13.32
N LEU A 66 -1.38 -0.98 14.11
CA LEU A 66 -1.38 -2.34 14.66
C LEU A 66 -2.52 -2.58 15.64
N VAL A 67 -2.98 -1.57 16.39
CA VAL A 67 -4.14 -1.72 17.28
C VAL A 67 -5.44 -1.77 16.48
N LEU A 68 -5.57 -0.94 15.45
CA LEU A 68 -6.77 -0.89 14.59
C LEU A 68 -6.89 -2.13 13.68
N PHE A 69 -5.80 -2.53 13.03
CA PHE A 69 -5.78 -3.64 12.06
C PHE A 69 -5.28 -4.97 12.66
N GLY A 70 -4.75 -4.95 13.88
CA GLY A 70 -4.08 -6.08 14.51
C GLY A 70 -2.64 -6.28 14.02
N GLY A 71 -1.85 -7.03 14.80
CA GLY A 71 -0.45 -7.38 14.48
C GLY A 71 -0.25 -8.10 13.13
N LYS A 72 -1.31 -8.67 12.56
CA LYS A 72 -1.29 -9.41 11.30
C LYS A 72 -1.78 -8.59 10.10
N GLY A 73 -2.45 -7.45 10.32
CA GLY A 73 -3.08 -6.66 9.26
C GLY A 73 -2.08 -5.91 8.39
N LEU A 74 -1.21 -5.12 9.01
CA LEU A 74 -0.17 -4.35 8.31
C LEU A 74 0.74 -5.18 7.39
N PRO A 75 1.34 -6.30 7.84
CA PRO A 75 2.21 -7.11 6.97
C PRO A 75 1.44 -7.77 5.83
N ASN A 76 0.14 -8.05 5.99
CA ASN A 76 -0.68 -8.62 4.93
C ASN A 76 -0.96 -7.58 3.82
N VAL A 77 -1.33 -6.36 4.19
CA VAL A 77 -1.55 -5.24 3.25
C VAL A 77 -0.24 -4.87 2.55
N ALA A 78 0.87 -4.77 3.28
CA ALA A 78 2.18 -4.46 2.71
C ALA A 78 2.62 -5.51 1.67
N ARG A 79 2.36 -6.81 1.92
CA ARG A 79 2.64 -7.88 0.95
C ARG A 79 1.80 -7.75 -0.33
N GLY A 80 0.50 -7.44 -0.20
CA GLY A 80 -0.38 -7.20 -1.35
C GLY A 80 0.08 -6.01 -2.18
N LEU A 81 0.32 -4.86 -1.53
CA LEU A 81 0.78 -3.64 -2.17
C LEU A 81 2.17 -3.82 -2.82
N GLY A 82 3.08 -4.55 -2.17
CA GLY A 82 4.40 -4.83 -2.71
C GLY A 82 4.35 -5.68 -3.99
N ARG A 83 3.45 -6.67 -4.05
CA ARG A 83 3.21 -7.44 -5.29
C ARG A 83 2.60 -6.56 -6.38
N ALA A 84 1.57 -5.78 -6.04
CA ALA A 84 0.94 -4.86 -6.98
C ALA A 84 1.93 -3.85 -7.57
N MET A 85 2.78 -3.24 -6.75
CA MET A 85 3.83 -2.32 -7.23
C MET A 85 4.86 -3.02 -8.12
N ARG A 86 5.22 -4.28 -7.83
CA ARG A 86 6.16 -5.03 -8.65
C ARG A 86 5.59 -5.36 -10.03
N GLU A 87 4.33 -5.78 -10.09
CA GLU A 87 3.64 -6.07 -11.34
C GLU A 87 3.37 -4.79 -12.14
N PHE A 88 2.94 -3.71 -11.47
CA PHE A 88 2.77 -2.39 -12.07
C PHE A 88 4.08 -1.90 -12.71
N LYS A 89 5.19 -1.94 -11.97
CA LYS A 89 6.51 -1.53 -12.49
C LYS A 89 6.92 -2.34 -13.71
N LYS A 90 6.66 -3.65 -13.72
CA LYS A 90 6.97 -4.54 -14.86
C LYS A 90 6.13 -4.20 -16.10
N ALA A 91 4.83 -3.95 -15.90
CA ALA A 91 3.93 -3.56 -16.97
C ALA A 91 4.35 -2.19 -17.56
N THR A 92 4.59 -1.20 -16.70
CA THR A 92 5.03 0.13 -17.13
C THR A 92 6.37 0.09 -17.87
N SER A 93 7.36 -0.68 -17.38
CA SER A 93 8.66 -0.78 -18.07
C SER A 93 8.56 -1.42 -19.45
N GLY A 94 7.68 -2.41 -19.64
CA GLY A 94 7.48 -3.03 -20.95
C GLY A 94 6.83 -2.06 -21.95
N VAL A 95 5.87 -1.26 -21.49
CA VAL A 95 5.21 -0.22 -22.30
C VAL A 95 6.19 0.91 -22.65
N GLU A 96 6.99 1.38 -21.69
CA GLU A 96 8.02 2.40 -21.94
C GLU A 96 9.03 1.94 -23.01
N GLU A 97 9.46 0.68 -22.97
CA GLU A 97 10.40 0.11 -23.94
C GLU A 97 9.76 -0.04 -25.34
N GLU A 98 8.49 -0.43 -25.41
CA GLU A 98 7.74 -0.51 -26.67
C GLU A 98 7.50 0.86 -27.30
N ILE A 99 7.11 1.87 -26.50
CA ILE A 99 6.96 3.26 -26.96
C ILE A 99 8.31 3.79 -27.45
N LYS A 100 9.39 3.59 -26.70
CA LYS A 100 10.72 4.03 -27.10
C LYS A 100 11.14 3.38 -28.42
N ARG A 101 10.91 2.08 -28.58
CA ARG A 101 11.19 1.35 -29.81
C ARG A 101 10.37 1.86 -31.00
N ALA A 102 9.08 2.16 -30.79
CA ALA A 102 8.23 2.73 -31.83
C ALA A 102 8.65 4.15 -32.24
N MET A 103 9.27 4.92 -31.33
CA MET A 103 9.82 6.25 -31.62
C MET A 103 11.21 6.18 -32.28
N GLU A 104 12.01 5.16 -32.00
CA GLU A 104 13.34 4.96 -32.60
C GLU A 104 13.30 4.21 -33.94
N GLU A 105 12.22 3.50 -34.27
CA GLU A 105 12.10 2.77 -35.53
C GLU A 105 11.82 3.73 -36.71
N PRO A 106 12.77 3.94 -37.65
CA PRO A 106 12.53 4.77 -38.82
C PRO A 106 11.44 4.12 -39.70
N PRO A 107 10.60 4.93 -40.37
CA PRO A 107 9.46 4.43 -41.13
C PRO A 107 9.90 3.34 -42.11
N PRO A 108 9.16 2.21 -42.21
CA PRO A 108 9.52 1.11 -43.08
C PRO A 108 9.62 1.64 -44.51
N ARG A 109 10.84 1.63 -45.06
CA ARG A 109 11.07 2.04 -46.46
C ARG A 109 10.17 1.18 -47.32
N PRO A 110 9.32 1.77 -48.19
CA PRO A 110 8.46 0.99 -49.07
C PRO A 110 9.37 0.07 -49.87
N ARG A 111 9.25 -1.24 -49.63
CA ARG A 111 9.91 -2.25 -50.46
C ARG A 111 9.40 -2.02 -51.87
N ARG A 112 10.28 -1.47 -52.71
CA ARG A 112 10.09 -1.25 -54.15
C ARG A 112 9.63 -2.57 -54.75
N ARG A 113 8.31 -2.75 -54.90
CA ARG A 113 7.73 -3.84 -55.68
C ARG A 113 8.34 -3.71 -57.07
N LYS A 114 9.15 -4.70 -57.49
CA LYS A 114 9.57 -4.79 -58.88
C LYS A 114 8.30 -4.83 -59.73
N PRO A 115 8.19 -4.00 -60.77
CA PRO A 115 7.00 -3.97 -61.60
C PRO A 115 6.86 -5.33 -62.27
N VAL A 116 5.77 -6.03 -61.99
CA VAL A 116 5.35 -7.15 -62.84
C VAL A 116 4.80 -6.51 -64.12
N ASN A 117 5.37 -6.94 -65.23
CA ASN A 117 5.19 -6.36 -66.55
C ASN A 117 3.72 -6.29 -66.97
N GLY A 118 3.44 -5.28 -67.79
CA GLY A 118 2.12 -4.85 -68.17
C GLY A 118 1.25 -5.91 -68.81
N THR A 119 -0.03 -5.84 -68.48
CA THR A 119 -1.11 -6.09 -69.43
C THR A 119 -2.03 -4.90 -69.34
N ALA A 120 -2.02 -4.16 -70.45
CA ALA A 120 -2.71 -2.91 -70.66
C ALA A 120 -4.22 -3.06 -70.43
N ALA A 121 -4.82 -1.99 -69.91
CA ALA A 121 -5.94 -1.32 -70.54
C ALA A 121 -6.95 -2.23 -71.28
N SER A 122 -7.88 -2.83 -70.54
CA SER A 122 -9.21 -3.11 -71.09
C SER A 122 -10.22 -3.29 -69.97
N ARG A 123 -10.68 -2.16 -69.41
CA ARG A 123 -12.03 -1.93 -68.88
C ARG A 123 -12.11 -0.60 -68.14
N ALA A 124 -11.53 0.43 -68.76
CA ALA A 124 -12.18 1.72 -68.68
C ALA A 124 -13.63 1.55 -69.17
N ALA A 125 -14.53 2.36 -68.62
CA ALA A 125 -15.85 2.63 -69.16
C ALA A 125 -16.89 1.50 -69.09
N SER A 126 -17.55 1.34 -67.95
CA SER A 126 -19.03 1.38 -67.87
C SER A 126 -19.53 1.07 -66.46
N ARG A 127 -20.55 1.84 -66.03
CA ARG A 127 -21.27 1.84 -64.73
C ARG A 127 -20.67 2.84 -63.72
N SER A 128 -20.75 4.14 -64.00
CA SER A 128 -21.96 4.99 -63.87
C SER A 128 -22.44 5.06 -62.41
N LEU A 129 -22.17 6.21 -61.77
CA LEU A 129 -22.71 6.66 -60.49
C LEU A 129 -24.24 6.73 -60.52
N PRO A 130 -24.89 6.65 -59.35
CA PRO A 130 -25.70 7.78 -58.94
C PRO A 130 -25.45 8.18 -57.46
N ALA A 131 -25.13 9.46 -57.27
CA ALA A 131 -25.45 10.23 -56.07
C ALA A 131 -26.67 11.11 -56.40
N PRO A 132 -27.38 11.80 -55.48
CA PRO A 132 -27.42 11.74 -54.01
C PRO A 132 -28.88 11.66 -53.46
N ALA A 133 -29.07 11.23 -52.21
CA ALA A 133 -30.28 11.59 -51.45
C ALA A 133 -29.90 11.87 -50.00
N ALA A 134 -30.26 13.07 -49.57
CA ALA A 134 -29.87 13.74 -48.34
C ALA A 134 -30.62 13.20 -47.10
N PRO A 135 -30.27 13.66 -45.89
CA PRO A 135 -30.55 13.02 -44.62
C PRO A 135 -31.98 13.30 -44.13
N SER A 136 -32.66 12.25 -43.69
CA SER A 136 -33.87 12.38 -42.86
C SER A 136 -33.51 11.91 -41.45
N ALA A 137 -33.35 12.88 -40.56
CA ALA A 137 -33.42 12.65 -39.13
C ALA A 137 -34.80 12.04 -38.78
N PRO A 138 -34.85 11.22 -37.72
CA PRO A 138 -35.71 11.61 -36.62
C PRO A 138 -34.93 11.68 -35.32
N ALA A 139 -35.17 12.79 -34.63
CA ALA A 139 -34.90 12.92 -33.22
C ALA A 139 -35.76 11.94 -32.39
N VAL A 140 -35.37 11.85 -31.12
CA VAL A 140 -36.21 11.64 -29.93
C VAL A 140 -36.04 10.29 -29.21
N SER A 141 -35.76 10.44 -27.90
CA SER A 141 -36.09 9.60 -26.73
C SER A 141 -35.46 8.20 -26.56
N ASP A 142 -34.41 8.10 -25.73
CA ASP A 142 -34.53 7.82 -24.28
C ASP A 142 -33.19 7.36 -23.64
N PRO A 143 -32.70 7.98 -22.55
CA PRO A 143 -31.64 7.39 -21.74
C PRO A 143 -32.26 6.40 -20.74
N VAL A 144 -32.64 5.21 -21.20
CA VAL A 144 -33.04 4.14 -20.28
C VAL A 144 -31.78 3.53 -19.68
N SER A 145 -31.62 3.82 -18.40
CA SER A 145 -30.85 3.07 -17.42
C SER A 145 -30.94 1.56 -17.66
N SER A 146 -29.93 1.00 -18.31
CA SER A 146 -29.60 -0.42 -18.18
C SER A 146 -28.31 -0.52 -17.38
N VAL A 147 -28.45 -0.41 -16.06
CA VAL A 147 -27.46 -0.93 -15.12
C VAL A 147 -27.28 -2.39 -15.48
N PRO A 148 -26.07 -2.86 -15.85
CA PRO A 148 -25.83 -4.28 -15.96
C PRO A 148 -25.94 -4.87 -14.56
N VAL A 149 -27.02 -5.59 -14.30
CA VAL A 149 -27.10 -6.55 -13.21
C VAL A 149 -26.04 -7.60 -13.50
N THR A 150 -24.90 -7.54 -12.80
CA THR A 150 -23.94 -8.63 -12.76
C THR A 150 -24.53 -9.74 -11.90
N PRO A 151 -24.82 -10.94 -12.46
CA PRO A 151 -25.18 -12.10 -11.66
C PRO A 151 -23.99 -12.52 -10.80
N ASP A 152 -24.18 -12.50 -9.49
CA ASP A 152 -23.77 -13.54 -8.55
C ASP A 152 -22.39 -14.21 -8.78
N ASP A 153 -21.31 -13.53 -8.40
CA ASP A 153 -19.98 -14.16 -8.19
C ASP A 153 -19.35 -13.70 -6.85
N ASP A 154 -20.18 -13.39 -5.84
CA ASP A 154 -19.73 -12.99 -4.49
C ASP A 154 -20.30 -13.93 -3.41
N TYR A 155 -20.18 -15.23 -3.64
CA TYR A 155 -20.20 -16.20 -2.54
C TYR A 155 -18.86 -16.93 -2.50
N PRO A 156 -17.91 -16.52 -1.63
CA PRO A 156 -16.73 -17.35 -1.42
C PRO A 156 -17.21 -18.73 -0.96
N PRO A 157 -16.59 -19.82 -1.46
CA PRO A 157 -16.91 -21.16 -0.95
C PRO A 157 -16.74 -21.10 0.56
N THR A 158 -17.80 -21.38 1.32
CA THR A 158 -17.77 -21.44 2.78
C THR A 158 -16.72 -22.46 3.15
N ALA A 159 -15.52 -21.98 3.45
CA ALA A 159 -14.41 -22.80 3.86
C ALA A 159 -14.87 -23.57 5.10
N ASN A 160 -14.77 -24.90 5.03
CA ASN A 160 -15.10 -25.78 6.15
C ASN A 160 -14.52 -25.19 7.45
N PRO A 161 -15.32 -25.09 8.53
CA PRO A 161 -14.85 -24.50 9.78
C PRO A 161 -13.58 -25.24 10.23
N ALA A 162 -12.56 -24.47 10.59
CA ALA A 162 -11.27 -25.00 10.97
C ALA A 162 -11.43 -26.03 12.12
N PRO A 163 -10.68 -27.15 12.10
CA PRO A 163 -10.73 -28.11 13.19
C PRO A 163 -10.36 -27.42 14.51
N PRO A 164 -11.02 -27.76 15.63
CA PRO A 164 -10.73 -27.14 16.91
C PRO A 164 -9.26 -27.35 17.29
N PRO A 165 -8.64 -26.38 18.00
CA PRO A 165 -7.24 -26.48 18.39
C PRO A 165 -7.01 -27.75 19.22
N ALA A 166 -5.91 -28.44 18.96
CA ALA A 166 -5.51 -29.62 19.71
C ALA A 166 -5.42 -29.27 21.20
N SER A 167 -6.00 -30.12 22.06
CA SER A 167 -5.94 -29.92 23.51
C SER A 167 -4.49 -29.81 23.98
N PRO A 168 -4.19 -28.92 24.94
CA PRO A 168 -2.85 -28.77 25.46
C PRO A 168 -2.36 -30.09 26.06
N PRO A 169 -1.05 -30.39 25.97
CA PRO A 169 -0.50 -31.61 26.55
C PRO A 169 -0.77 -31.65 28.06
N PRO A 170 -1.03 -32.83 28.64
CA PRO A 170 -1.26 -32.95 30.07
C PRO A 170 -0.03 -32.43 30.83
N PRO A 171 -0.24 -31.79 32.00
CA PRO A 171 0.85 -31.29 32.80
C PRO A 171 1.80 -32.44 33.19
N PRO A 172 3.11 -32.16 33.32
CA PRO A 172 4.07 -33.17 33.74
C PRO A 172 3.62 -33.75 35.08
N ALA A 173 3.54 -35.08 35.16
CA ALA A 173 3.15 -35.78 36.38
C ALA A 173 4.01 -35.24 37.52
N SER A 174 3.37 -34.65 38.54
CA SER A 174 4.04 -34.19 39.74
C SER A 174 4.78 -35.39 40.33
N ARG A 175 6.12 -35.39 40.22
CA ARG A 175 6.93 -36.36 40.94
C ARG A 175 6.63 -36.14 42.41
N SER A 176 5.91 -37.09 43.03
CA SER A 176 5.73 -37.09 44.48
C SER A 176 7.12 -37.01 45.11
N PRO A 177 7.32 -36.12 46.10
CA PRO A 177 8.55 -36.11 46.89
C PRO A 177 8.77 -37.53 47.41
N GLY A 178 9.92 -38.12 47.09
CA GLY A 178 10.26 -39.46 47.56
C GLY A 178 10.20 -39.49 49.08
N THR A 179 9.55 -40.51 49.62
CA THR A 179 9.58 -40.82 51.05
C THR A 179 11.04 -40.92 51.48
N PRO A 180 11.50 -40.16 52.49
CA PRO A 180 12.86 -40.30 52.99
C PRO A 180 13.07 -41.75 53.46
N PRO A 181 14.27 -42.33 53.25
CA PRO A 181 14.52 -43.68 53.72
C PRO A 181 14.35 -43.73 55.24
N ASP A 182 13.52 -44.66 55.71
CA ASP A 182 13.29 -44.93 57.12
C ASP A 182 14.64 -45.13 57.82
N THR A 183 14.99 -44.19 58.69
CA THR A 183 16.16 -44.31 59.55
C THR A 183 15.84 -45.39 60.58
N LEU A 184 16.39 -46.58 60.39
CA LEU A 184 16.35 -47.63 61.40
C LEU A 184 17.11 -47.15 62.65
N PRO A 185 16.52 -47.23 63.85
CA PRO A 185 17.25 -47.01 65.09
C PRO A 185 18.25 -48.15 65.31
N LEU A 186 19.42 -47.77 65.82
CA LEU A 186 20.62 -48.59 66.06
C LEU A 186 20.38 -49.84 66.91
#